data_AF-A0A6P1MIQ5-F1
#
_entry.id   AF-A0A6P1MIQ5-F1
#
_cell.length_a   1.000
_cell.length_b   1.000
_cell.length_c   1.000
_cell.angle_alpha   90.00
_cell.angle_beta   90.00
_cell.angle_gamma   90.00
#
_symmetry.space_group_name_H-M   'P 1'
#
loop_
_entity.id
_entity.type
_entity.pdbx_description
1 polymer ?
#
loop_
_entity_poly.entity_id
_entity_poly.type
_entity_poly.pdbx_seq_one_letter_code
_entity_poly.pdbx_strand_id
1 'polypeptide(L)' 'MRKEYKVRITETLSRTVTVKAESSEDAYKIVKQKYDKSVIILDSGDYVETEIDVLIR' A
#
# COMPACT_ATOMS: atom_id res chain seq x y z
N MET A 1 24.25 -29.29 -4.62
CA MET A 1 23.27 -28.82 -5.64
C MET A 1 22.44 -27.70 -5.04
N ARG A 2 22.20 -26.60 -5.77
CA ARG A 2 21.22 -25.57 -5.36
C ARG A 2 19.83 -25.99 -5.81
N LYS A 3 18.80 -25.67 -5.03
CA LYS A 3 17.39 -25.86 -5.38
C LYS A 3 16.75 -24.50 -5.63
N GLU A 4 15.77 -24.44 -6.53
CA GLU A 4 14.98 -23.25 -6.78
C GLU A 4 13.76 -23.22 -5.86
N TYR A 5 13.44 -22.03 -5.35
CA TYR A 5 12.30 -21.81 -4.47
C TYR A 5 11.50 -20.62 -4.97
N LYS A 6 10.18 -20.69 -4.84
CA LYS A 6 9.32 -19.53 -5.03
C LYS A 6 9.20 -18.81 -3.71
N VAL A 7 9.53 -17.52 -3.70
CA VAL A 7 9.41 -16.65 -2.54
C VAL A 7 8.49 -15.49 -2.92
N ARG A 8 7.49 -15.21 -2.08
CA ARG A 8 6.67 -14.00 -2.16
C ARG A 8 7.21 -13.00 -1.17
N ILE A 9 7.29 -11.75 -1.60
CA ILE A 9 7.58 -10.60 -0.75
C ILE A 9 6.35 -9.68 -0.86
N THR A 10 5.78 -9.32 0.27
CA THR A 10 4.65 -8.37 0.36
C THR A 10 5.09 -7.18 1.19
N GLU A 11 4.92 -5.97 0.67
CA GLU A 11 5.17 -4.73 1.42
C GLU A 11 3.85 -4.02 1.69
N THR A 12 3.70 -3.48 2.89
CA THR A 12 2.57 -2.64 3.28
C THR A 12 3.06 -1.20 3.48
N LEU A 13 2.50 -0.26 2.72
CA LEU A 13 2.70 1.18 2.89
C LEU A 13 1.40 1.81 3.43
N SER A 14 1.52 2.71 4.41
CA SER A 14 0.37 3.37 5.04
C SER A 14 0.67 4.81 5.44
N ARG A 15 -0.26 5.70 5.12
CA ARG A 15 -0.22 7.12 5.52
C ARG A 15 -1.60 7.58 5.94
N THR A 16 -1.69 8.21 7.10
CA THR A 16 -2.90 8.92 7.54
C THR A 16 -2.92 10.32 6.94
N VAL A 17 -4.02 10.68 6.28
CA VAL A 17 -4.23 12.02 5.70
C VAL A 17 -5.49 12.66 6.24
N THR A 18 -5.47 13.98 6.41
CA THR A 18 -6.64 14.77 6.78
C THR A 18 -7.21 15.46 5.54
N VAL A 19 -8.51 15.29 5.28
CA VAL A 19 -9.21 15.95 4.17
C VAL A 19 -10.46 16.65 4.70
N LYS A 20 -10.83 17.76 4.05
CA LYS A 20 -12.14 18.38 4.24
C LYS A 20 -13.12 17.68 3.29
N ALA A 21 -14.25 17.22 3.81
CA ALA A 21 -15.27 16.50 3.07
C ALA A 21 -16.63 16.68 3.77
N GLU A 22 -17.72 16.50 3.04
CA GLU A 22 -19.08 16.63 3.56
C GLU A 22 -19.58 15.35 4.25
N SER A 23 -19.00 14.19 3.92
CA SER A 23 -19.28 12.90 4.56
C SER A 23 -18.06 11.97 4.50
N SER A 24 -18.16 10.80 5.15
CA SER A 24 -17.16 9.73 5.06
C SER A 24 -16.98 9.22 3.62
N GLU A 25 -18.06 9.09 2.87
CA GLU A 25 -18.05 8.61 1.48
C GLU A 25 -17.40 9.66 0.57
N ASP A 26 -17.68 10.94 0.81
CA ASP A 26 -17.04 12.05 0.10
C ASP A 26 -15.52 12.09 0.39
N ALA A 27 -15.13 11.93 1.66
CA ALA A 27 -13.73 11.85 2.06
C ALA A 27 -12.99 10.71 1.32
N TYR A 28 -13.60 9.53 1.26
CA TYR A 28 -13.07 8.39 0.51
C TYR A 28 -12.90 8.72 -0.98
N LYS A 29 -13.93 9.28 -1.63
CA LYS A 29 -13.88 9.64 -3.05
C LYS A 29 -12.78 10.65 -3.35
N ILE A 30 -12.62 11.67 -2.51
CA ILE A 30 -11.57 12.69 -2.64
C ILE A 30 -10.18 12.05 -2.56
N VAL A 31 -9.92 11.23 -1.53
CA VAL A 31 -8.62 10.57 -1.35
C VAL A 31 -8.35 9.59 -2.49
N LYS A 32 -9.34 8.79 -2.89
CA LYS A 32 -9.23 7.84 -4.00
C LYS A 32 -8.89 8.55 -5.31
N GLN A 33 -9.58 9.64 -5.63
CA GLN A 33 -9.28 10.42 -6.84
C GLN A 33 -7.88 11.04 -6.81
N LYS A 34 -7.42 11.54 -5.65
CA LYS A 34 -6.06 12.07 -5.50
C LYS A 34 -5.00 10.99 -5.67
N TYR A 35 -5.25 9.78 -5.15
CA TYR A 35 -4.36 8.64 -5.33
C TYR A 35 -4.30 8.19 -6.79
N ASP A 36 -5.46 8.04 -7.45
CA ASP A 36 -5.55 7.62 -8.86
C ASP A 36 -4.90 8.64 -9.82
N LYS A 37 -4.86 9.92 -9.44
CA LYS A 37 -4.16 11.00 -10.17
C LYS A 37 -2.71 11.21 -9.72
N SER A 38 -2.17 10.33 -8.88
CA SER A 38 -0.81 10.43 -8.33
C SER A 38 -0.50 11.75 -7.60
N VAL A 39 -1.52 12.40 -7.04
CA VAL A 39 -1.36 13.56 -6.15
C VAL A 39 -0.95 13.11 -4.75
N ILE A 40 -1.49 11.96 -4.30
CA ILE A 40 -1.00 11.24 -3.13
C ILE A 40 -0.21 10.05 -3.67
N ILE A 41 1.08 10.03 -3.37
CA ILE A 41 1.99 8.91 -3.65
C ILE A 41 2.53 8.44 -2.31
N LEU A 42 2.43 7.14 -2.07
CA LEU A 42 3.14 6.50 -0.97
C LEU A 42 4.52 6.09 -1.44
N ASP A 43 5.50 6.26 -0.58
CA ASP A 43 6.89 5.91 -0.84
C ASP A 43 7.49 5.16 0.35
N SER A 44 8.82 4.98 0.34
CA SER A 44 9.53 4.29 1.41
C SER A 44 9.34 4.91 2.80
N GLY A 45 8.97 6.20 2.89
CA GLY A 45 8.67 6.87 4.16
C GLY A 45 7.35 6.41 4.79
N ASP A 46 6.46 5.79 4.00
CA ASP A 46 5.18 5.25 4.46
C ASP A 46 5.26 3.75 4.80
N TYR A 47 6.47 3.19 4.80
CA TYR A 47 6.71 1.78 5.07
C TYR A 47 6.22 1.37 6.45
N VAL A 48 5.42 0.29 6.50
CA VAL A 48 4.93 -0.31 7.74
C VAL A 48 5.62 -1.65 7.99
N GLU A 49 5.54 -2.57 7.04
CA GLU A 49 6.07 -3.93 7.21
C GLU A 49 6.35 -4.63 5.88
N THR A 50 7.16 -5.69 5.98
CA THR A 50 7.47 -6.61 4.89
C THR A 50 7.22 -8.03 5.39
N GLU A 51 6.44 -8.79 4.63
CA GLU A 51 6.23 -10.22 4.84
C GLU A 51 7.00 -11.01 3.77
N ILE A 52 7.68 -12.08 4.19
CA ILE A 52 8.48 -12.92 3.30
C ILE A 52 8.01 -14.37 3.45
N ASP A 53 7.37 -14.90 2.40
CA ASP A 53 6.83 -16.25 2.39
C ASP A 53 7.55 -17.13 1.39
N VAL A 54 8.09 -18.26 1.84
CA VAL A 54 8.54 -19.33 0.94
C VAL A 54 7.32 -20.17 0.56
N LEU A 55 6.93 -20.12 -0.71
CA LEU A 55 5.75 -20.83 -1.22
C LEU A 55 6.11 -22.30 -1.43
N ILE A 56 5.77 -23.14 -0.45
CA ILE A 56 5.91 -24.60 -0.54
C ILE A 56 4.71 -25.14 -1.34
N ARG A 57 5.00 -25.95 -2.35
CA ARG A 57 3.99 -26.73 -3.09
C ARG A 57 3.77 -28.08 -2.42
#